data_AF-A0A257VV46-F1
#
_entry.id   AF-A0A257VV46-F1
#
_cell.length_a   1.000
_cell.length_b   1.000
_cell.length_c   1.000
_cell.angle_alpha   90.00
_cell.angle_beta   90.00
_cell.angle_gamma   90.00
#
_symmetry.space_group_name_H-M   'P 1'
#
loop_
_entity.id
_entity.type
_entity.pdbx_description
1 polymer ?
#
loop_
_entity_poly.entity_id
_entity_poly.type
_entity_poly.pdbx_seq_one_letter_code
_entity_poly.pdbx_strand_id
1 'polypeptide(L)'
;MLSALLQRRPDAGSRVTADNAPDFLARQAELAQALSGKPELKVHVGLNHVEDDPLSLRNDILIFRSSEGEPEQALRHLRGQVDLAALAHKYHDTQTHHHQRPRDATAADIFDALEKIRLEALGVEIFPGLKANLAARHAVAFQLQGYDRNLLRDAPPLPDVLAMLAREAHRQCPDLGISRRC
;
A
#
# COMPACT_ATOMS: atom_id res chain seq x y z
N MET A 1 29.10 43.36 7.88
CA MET A 1 28.42 42.27 8.63
C MET A 1 26.98 42.16 8.14
N LEU A 2 26.34 40.99 8.25
CA LEU A 2 24.94 40.69 7.88
C LEU A 2 24.51 41.08 6.44
N SER A 3 24.64 40.15 5.49
CA SER A 3 23.93 40.22 4.19
C SER A 3 23.72 38.82 3.56
N ALA A 4 23.27 37.84 4.35
CA ALA A 4 23.18 36.43 3.91
C ALA A 4 22.16 35.55 4.66
N LEU A 5 21.13 36.12 5.31
CA LEU A 5 20.31 35.39 6.31
C LEU A 5 18.81 35.22 5.99
N LEU A 6 18.35 35.49 4.76
CA LEU A 6 16.90 35.43 4.41
C LEU A 6 16.56 34.69 3.09
N GLN A 7 17.47 33.86 2.56
CA GLN A 7 17.24 33.14 1.29
C GLN A 7 17.60 31.64 1.37
N ARG A 8 16.99 30.93 2.34
CA ARG A 8 16.74 29.48 2.22
C ARG A 8 15.25 29.21 2.33
N ARG A 9 14.55 29.29 1.19
CA ARG A 9 13.30 28.53 1.02
C ARG A 9 13.71 27.04 0.93
N PRO A 10 12.96 26.09 1.50
CA PRO A 10 13.18 24.68 1.20
C PRO A 10 12.79 24.42 -0.27
N ASP A 11 13.68 23.78 -1.03
CA ASP A 11 13.44 23.53 -2.45
C ASP A 11 12.30 22.53 -2.63
N ALA A 12 11.28 22.94 -3.40
CA ALA A 12 10.12 22.11 -3.69
C ALA A 12 10.52 20.99 -4.66
N GLY A 13 10.43 19.73 -4.21
CA GLY A 13 10.70 18.56 -5.05
C GLY A 13 12.16 18.10 -5.02
N SER A 14 12.67 17.70 -3.85
CA SER A 14 13.88 16.87 -3.76
C SER A 14 13.65 15.55 -4.49
N ARG A 15 14.11 15.47 -5.75
CA ARG A 15 14.13 14.21 -6.51
C ARG A 15 14.85 13.14 -5.69
N VAL A 16 14.23 11.97 -5.52
CA VAL A 16 14.89 10.82 -4.90
C VAL A 16 15.87 10.25 -5.92
N THR A 17 17.07 10.82 -5.94
CA THR A 17 18.23 10.29 -6.65
C THR A 17 18.68 8.96 -6.03
N ALA A 18 19.43 8.16 -6.78
CA ALA A 18 19.86 6.83 -6.34
C ALA A 18 20.62 6.85 -5.00
N ASP A 19 21.43 7.88 -4.76
CA ASP A 19 22.22 8.07 -3.52
C ASP A 19 21.35 8.19 -2.26
N ASN A 20 20.12 8.70 -2.39
CA ASN A 20 19.20 8.93 -1.26
C ASN A 20 18.34 7.70 -0.92
N ALA A 21 18.62 6.53 -1.51
CA ALA A 21 17.87 5.30 -1.24
C ALA A 21 17.93 4.85 0.25
N PRO A 22 19.06 4.89 0.98
CA PRO A 22 19.10 4.51 2.39
C PRO A 22 18.26 5.44 3.27
N ASP A 23 18.44 6.75 3.11
CA ASP A 23 17.68 7.80 3.81
C ASP A 23 16.16 7.69 3.58
N PHE A 24 15.76 7.36 2.35
CA PHE A 24 14.35 7.11 2.03
C PHE A 24 13.80 5.91 2.80
N LEU A 25 14.51 4.78 2.80
CA LEU A 25 14.07 3.55 3.46
C LEU A 25 14.02 3.71 4.98
N ALA A 26 15.00 4.41 5.58
CA ALA A 26 14.99 4.74 7.00
C ALA A 26 13.74 5.54 7.41
N ARG A 27 13.43 6.63 6.69
CA ARG A 27 12.24 7.47 6.95
C ARG A 27 10.93 6.72 6.70
N GLN A 28 10.90 5.79 5.73
CA GLN A 28 9.75 4.92 5.53
C GLN A 28 9.59 3.89 6.66
N ALA A 29 10.68 3.41 7.27
CA ALA A 29 10.63 2.56 8.46
C ALA A 29 10.13 3.34 9.69
N GLU A 30 10.65 4.54 9.95
CA GLU A 30 10.16 5.45 11.00
C GLU A 30 8.65 5.71 10.87
N LEU A 31 8.17 5.97 9.64
CA LEU A 31 6.75 6.13 9.36
C LEU A 31 5.95 4.84 9.57
N ALA A 32 6.48 3.68 9.18
CA ALA A 32 5.83 2.38 9.42
C ALA A 32 5.71 2.10 10.93
N GLN A 33 6.77 2.34 11.70
CA GLN A 33 6.79 2.18 13.15
C GLN A 33 5.78 3.11 13.83
N ALA A 34 5.73 4.39 13.45
CA ALA A 34 4.80 5.37 13.99
C ALA A 34 3.33 5.10 13.61
N LEU A 35 3.08 4.67 12.37
CA LEU A 35 1.75 4.32 11.89
C LEU A 35 1.23 3.07 12.60
N SER A 36 2.05 2.02 12.71
CA SER A 36 1.67 0.72 13.28
C SER A 36 1.67 0.66 14.81
N GLY A 37 2.57 1.41 15.48
CA GLY A 37 2.90 1.25 16.89
C GLY A 37 3.98 0.18 17.18
N LYS A 38 4.67 -0.32 16.14
CA LYS A 38 5.67 -1.39 16.21
C LYS A 38 7.09 -0.84 15.97
N PRO A 39 7.90 -0.54 17.01
CA PRO A 39 9.25 0.01 16.84
C PRO A 39 10.25 -0.96 16.16
N GLU A 40 9.93 -2.25 16.09
CA GLU A 40 10.78 -3.30 15.52
C GLU A 40 10.78 -3.36 13.98
N LEU A 41 9.91 -2.59 13.31
CA LEU A 41 9.74 -2.67 11.85
C LEU A 41 10.91 -2.05 11.07
N LYS A 42 11.28 -2.70 9.98
CA LYS A 42 12.26 -2.23 9.00
C LYS A 42 11.67 -2.26 7.59
N VAL A 43 12.25 -1.50 6.67
CA VAL A 43 11.83 -1.47 5.26
C VAL A 43 13.03 -1.77 4.36
N HIS A 44 12.90 -2.80 3.53
CA HIS A 44 13.93 -3.27 2.61
C HIS A 44 13.37 -3.35 1.19
N VAL A 45 14.19 -3.03 0.19
CA VAL A 45 13.79 -3.21 -1.21
C VAL A 45 14.04 -4.67 -1.61
N GLY A 46 12.96 -5.39 -1.90
CA GLY A 46 12.99 -6.74 -2.42
C GLY A 46 13.50 -6.78 -3.86
N LEU A 47 14.19 -7.86 -4.23
CA LEU A 47 14.63 -8.08 -5.61
C LEU A 47 13.51 -8.64 -6.50
N ASN A 48 12.47 -9.23 -5.90
CA ASN A 48 11.37 -9.89 -6.60
C ASN A 48 10.04 -9.17 -6.36
N HIS A 49 9.16 -9.19 -7.36
CA HIS A 49 7.80 -8.64 -7.26
C HIS A 49 6.84 -9.47 -6.37
N VAL A 50 7.28 -10.61 -5.84
CA VAL A 50 6.47 -11.57 -5.06
C VAL A 50 6.38 -11.17 -3.58
N GLU A 51 7.21 -10.24 -3.13
CA GLU A 51 7.49 -10.01 -1.69
C GLU A 51 6.54 -9.01 -1.01
N ASP A 52 5.64 -8.35 -1.77
CA ASP A 52 4.65 -7.37 -1.27
C ASP A 52 3.41 -8.03 -0.62
N ASP A 53 3.64 -8.80 0.45
CA ASP A 53 2.62 -9.49 1.22
C ASP A 53 2.38 -8.85 2.61
N PRO A 54 1.46 -7.86 2.71
CA PRO A 54 1.23 -7.12 3.96
C PRO A 54 0.59 -7.97 5.07
N LEU A 55 -0.08 -9.07 4.74
CA LEU A 55 -0.71 -9.94 5.76
C LEU A 55 0.27 -10.88 6.45
N SER A 56 1.50 -11.01 5.93
CA SER A 56 2.53 -11.86 6.53
C SER A 56 3.08 -11.35 7.88
N LEU A 57 2.77 -10.11 8.25
CA LEU A 57 3.21 -9.44 9.49
C LEU A 57 4.70 -9.65 9.84
N ARG A 58 5.57 -9.71 8.83
CA ARG A 58 7.02 -9.75 9.01
C ARG A 58 7.54 -8.41 9.55
N ASN A 59 8.53 -8.45 10.44
CA ASN A 59 9.18 -7.25 10.96
C ASN A 59 9.94 -6.50 9.86
N ASP A 60 10.56 -7.25 8.95
CA ASP A 60 11.23 -6.72 7.77
C ASP A 60 10.19 -6.62 6.64
N ILE A 61 9.65 -5.42 6.42
CA ILE A 61 8.73 -5.11 5.33
C ILE A 61 9.53 -5.08 4.03
N LEU A 62 9.23 -6.01 3.13
CA LEU A 62 9.82 -6.09 1.81
C LEU A 62 8.95 -5.31 0.82
N ILE A 63 9.56 -4.38 0.07
CA ILE A 63 8.87 -3.59 -0.95
C ILE A 63 9.56 -3.71 -2.32
N PHE A 64 8.78 -3.90 -3.36
CA PHE A 64 9.25 -3.93 -4.74
C PHE A 64 9.35 -2.51 -5.33
N ARG A 65 10.31 -2.28 -6.22
CA ARG A 65 10.41 -1.04 -7.01
C ARG A 65 10.08 -1.33 -8.47
N SER A 66 8.93 -0.84 -8.94
CA SER A 66 8.64 -0.75 -10.37
C SER A 66 9.76 0.03 -11.10
N SER A 67 10.24 -0.54 -12.21
CA SER A 67 11.05 0.16 -13.21
C SER A 67 10.21 0.91 -14.25
N GLU A 68 8.89 0.69 -14.28
CA GLU A 68 7.93 1.37 -15.17
C GLU A 68 7.19 2.50 -14.44
N GLY A 69 6.90 3.58 -15.18
CA GLY A 69 6.14 4.74 -14.71
C GLY A 69 6.99 5.96 -14.32
N GLU A 70 6.32 7.08 -14.07
CA GLU A 70 6.97 8.34 -13.66
C GLU A 70 7.63 8.22 -12.27
N PRO A 71 8.76 8.92 -12.01
CA PRO A 71 9.48 8.81 -10.73
C PRO A 71 8.63 9.12 -9.50
N GLU A 72 7.66 10.05 -9.59
CA GLU A 72 6.74 10.32 -8.49
C GLU A 72 5.74 9.18 -8.26
N GLN A 73 5.26 8.54 -9.33
CA GLN A 73 4.37 7.38 -9.23
C GLN A 73 5.10 6.18 -8.62
N ALA A 74 6.36 5.94 -8.99
CA ALA A 74 7.20 4.92 -8.36
C ALA A 74 7.40 5.17 -6.86
N LEU A 75 7.58 6.43 -6.43
CA LEU A 75 7.68 6.80 -5.01
C LEU A 75 6.35 6.63 -4.26
N ARG A 76 5.22 6.99 -4.86
CA ARG A 76 3.88 6.74 -4.30
C ARG A 76 3.59 5.24 -4.17
N HIS A 77 4.01 4.43 -5.14
CA HIS A 77 3.91 2.96 -5.11
C HIS A 77 4.78 2.32 -4.01
N LEU A 78 6.04 2.76 -3.85
CA LEU A 78 6.91 2.34 -2.75
C LEU A 78 6.29 2.67 -1.39
N ARG A 79 5.69 3.87 -1.25
CA ARG A 79 4.95 4.25 -0.05
C ARG A 79 3.73 3.38 0.20
N GLY A 80 2.88 3.17 -0.81
CA GLY A 80 1.65 2.39 -0.67
C GLY A 80 1.88 0.94 -0.23
N GLN A 81 3.05 0.38 -0.52
CA GLN A 81 3.47 -0.92 0.02
C GLN A 81 3.72 -0.86 1.53
N VAL A 82 4.57 0.07 1.97
CA VAL A 82 4.88 0.31 3.40
C VAL A 82 3.63 0.70 4.18
N ASP A 83 2.80 1.60 3.65
CA ASP A 83 1.60 2.12 4.27
C ASP A 83 0.61 0.99 4.60
N LEU A 84 0.31 0.10 3.64
CA LEU A 84 -0.60 -1.03 3.86
C LEU A 84 0.00 -2.12 4.77
N ALA A 85 1.31 -2.37 4.70
CA ALA A 85 1.98 -3.29 5.63
C ALA A 85 1.94 -2.77 7.09
N ALA A 86 2.13 -1.46 7.29
CA ALA A 86 2.02 -0.83 8.60
C ALA A 86 0.56 -0.77 9.12
N LEU A 87 -0.42 -0.62 8.23
CA LEU A 87 -1.84 -0.76 8.58
C LEU A 87 -2.19 -2.20 8.99
N ALA A 88 -1.67 -3.21 8.27
CA ALA A 88 -1.84 -4.61 8.64
C ALA A 88 -1.28 -4.90 10.04
N HIS A 89 -0.04 -4.48 10.33
CA HIS A 89 0.60 -4.62 11.65
C HIS A 89 -0.16 -4.01 12.84
N LYS A 90 -1.19 -3.18 12.59
CA LYS A 90 -2.01 -2.50 13.59
C LYS A 90 -3.46 -2.96 13.64
N TYR A 91 -4.05 -3.28 12.50
CA TYR A 91 -5.48 -3.48 12.34
C TYR A 91 -5.85 -4.89 11.82
N HIS A 92 -4.89 -5.74 11.51
CA HIS A 92 -5.09 -7.15 11.19
C HIS A 92 -4.97 -8.01 12.45
N ASP A 93 -5.99 -8.83 12.73
CA ASP A 93 -5.90 -9.90 13.73
C ASP A 93 -5.72 -11.24 13.01
N THR A 94 -4.48 -11.73 12.99
CA THR A 94 -4.12 -13.00 12.34
C THR A 94 -4.83 -14.20 12.97
N GLN A 95 -5.16 -14.18 14.26
CA GLN A 95 -5.87 -15.30 14.92
C GLN A 95 -7.33 -15.34 14.47
N THR A 96 -8.03 -14.21 14.53
CA THR A 96 -9.42 -14.10 14.04
C THR A 96 -9.50 -14.38 12.54
N HIS A 97 -8.58 -13.81 11.76
CA HIS A 97 -8.51 -14.04 10.31
C HIS A 97 -8.27 -15.52 9.98
N HIS A 98 -7.29 -16.19 10.58
CA HIS A 98 -7.05 -17.63 10.37
C HIS A 98 -8.22 -18.50 10.82
N HIS A 99 -8.94 -18.12 11.89
CA HIS A 99 -10.13 -18.86 12.34
C HIS A 99 -11.31 -18.71 11.36
N GLN A 100 -11.44 -17.57 10.69
CA GLN A 100 -12.52 -17.29 9.73
C GLN A 100 -12.18 -17.67 8.27
N ARG A 101 -10.89 -17.80 7.93
CA ARG A 101 -10.41 -18.08 6.57
C ARG A 101 -11.03 -19.40 6.03
N PRO A 102 -11.67 -19.38 4.86
CA PRO A 102 -12.22 -20.58 4.23
C PRO A 102 -11.18 -21.70 4.00
N ARG A 103 -11.66 -22.94 3.91
CA ARG A 103 -10.84 -24.12 3.57
C ARG A 103 -10.67 -24.34 2.06
N ASP A 104 -11.60 -23.82 1.26
CA ASP A 104 -11.44 -23.80 -0.20
C ASP A 104 -10.41 -22.72 -0.58
N ALA A 105 -9.50 -23.06 -1.49
CA ALA A 105 -8.39 -22.17 -1.86
C ALA A 105 -8.91 -20.85 -2.46
N THR A 106 -9.80 -20.92 -3.45
CA THR A 106 -10.34 -19.73 -4.13
C THR A 106 -11.11 -18.84 -3.17
N ALA A 107 -11.95 -19.42 -2.32
CA ALA A 107 -12.69 -18.67 -1.30
C ALA A 107 -11.77 -18.02 -0.27
N ALA A 108 -10.63 -18.66 0.03
CA ALA A 108 -9.65 -18.13 0.96
C ALA A 108 -8.78 -17.02 0.36
N ASP A 109 -8.43 -17.11 -0.92
CA ASP A 109 -7.73 -16.04 -1.65
C ASP A 109 -8.64 -14.81 -1.82
N ILE A 110 -9.95 -15.00 -2.01
CA ILE A 110 -10.97 -13.94 -1.94
C ILE A 110 -11.00 -13.31 -0.53
N PHE A 111 -10.95 -14.11 0.54
CA PHE A 111 -10.98 -13.63 1.92
C PHE A 111 -9.75 -12.77 2.24
N ASP A 112 -8.55 -13.23 1.88
CA ASP A 112 -7.30 -12.49 2.05
C ASP A 112 -7.28 -11.19 1.23
N ALA A 113 -7.88 -11.19 0.03
CA ALA A 113 -8.02 -10.00 -0.81
C ALA A 113 -9.00 -8.98 -0.21
N LEU A 114 -10.13 -9.42 0.35
CA LEU A 114 -11.10 -8.56 1.03
C LEU A 114 -10.53 -7.96 2.32
N GLU A 115 -9.73 -8.73 3.08
CA GLU A 115 -9.04 -8.22 4.28
C GLU A 115 -8.06 -7.09 3.94
N LYS A 116 -7.27 -7.25 2.87
CA LYS A 116 -6.39 -6.17 2.37
C LYS A 116 -7.20 -4.90 2.07
N ILE A 117 -8.38 -5.03 1.46
CA ILE A 117 -9.27 -3.89 1.14
C ILE A 117 -9.90 -3.27 2.39
N ARG A 118 -10.24 -4.07 3.41
CA ARG A 118 -10.70 -3.55 4.71
C ARG A 118 -9.63 -2.69 5.37
N LEU A 119 -8.37 -3.13 5.34
CA LEU A 119 -7.22 -2.39 5.85
C LEU A 119 -6.97 -1.09 5.05
N GLU A 120 -7.06 -1.14 3.72
CA GLU A 120 -6.99 0.05 2.85
C GLU A 120 -8.09 1.07 3.17
N ALA A 121 -9.34 0.63 3.30
CA ALA A 121 -10.50 1.47 3.56
C ALA A 121 -10.38 2.20 4.90
N LEU A 122 -10.14 1.44 5.98
CA LEU A 122 -9.88 1.96 7.32
C LEU A 122 -8.67 2.90 7.34
N GLY A 123 -7.62 2.56 6.59
CA GLY A 123 -6.44 3.39 6.42
C GLY A 123 -6.73 4.74 5.76
N VAL A 124 -7.58 4.77 4.73
CA VAL A 124 -7.95 6.01 4.03
C VAL A 124 -8.95 6.86 4.84
N GLU A 125 -9.82 6.24 5.65
CA GLU A 125 -10.70 6.98 6.56
C GLU A 125 -9.91 7.71 7.65
N ILE A 126 -8.97 7.02 8.31
CA ILE A 126 -8.16 7.59 9.40
C ILE A 126 -7.04 8.49 8.84
N PHE A 127 -6.45 8.13 7.70
CA PHE A 127 -5.31 8.83 7.09
C PHE A 127 -5.56 9.11 5.59
N PRO A 128 -6.35 10.14 5.23
CA PRO A 128 -6.72 10.44 3.84
C PRO A 128 -5.54 10.60 2.86
N GLY A 129 -4.36 10.98 3.35
CA GLY A 129 -3.13 11.09 2.55
C GLY A 129 -2.66 9.76 1.94
N LEU A 130 -3.02 8.61 2.52
CA LEU A 130 -2.65 7.28 2.01
C LEU A 130 -3.33 6.96 0.67
N LYS A 131 -4.47 7.61 0.36
CA LYS A 131 -5.28 7.34 -0.84
C LYS A 131 -4.47 7.41 -2.14
N ALA A 132 -3.54 8.36 -2.26
CA ALA A 132 -2.69 8.53 -3.44
C ALA A 132 -1.57 7.47 -3.54
N ASN A 133 -1.07 7.00 -2.40
CA ASN A 133 -0.02 5.98 -2.32
C ASN A 133 -0.61 4.59 -2.63
N LEU A 134 -1.75 4.25 -2.02
CA LEU A 134 -2.48 3.01 -2.27
C LEU A 134 -2.98 2.92 -3.71
N ALA A 135 -3.47 4.03 -4.30
CA ALA A 135 -3.82 4.06 -5.72
C ALA A 135 -2.62 3.75 -6.64
N ALA A 136 -1.42 4.22 -6.29
CA ALA A 136 -0.20 3.91 -7.05
C ALA A 136 0.29 2.47 -6.83
N ARG A 137 0.10 1.91 -5.63
CA ARG A 137 0.30 0.47 -5.35
C ARG A 137 -0.55 -0.38 -6.31
N HIS A 138 -1.85 -0.09 -6.41
CA HIS A 138 -2.79 -0.85 -7.27
C HIS A 138 -2.54 -0.69 -8.76
N ALA A 139 -2.17 0.50 -9.23
CA ALA A 139 -1.83 0.72 -10.63
C ALA A 139 -0.71 -0.23 -11.09
N VAL A 140 0.38 -0.31 -10.31
CA VAL A 140 1.49 -1.22 -10.60
C VAL A 140 1.08 -2.68 -10.46
N ALA A 141 0.24 -3.03 -9.46
CA ALA A 141 -0.26 -4.39 -9.31
C ALA A 141 -1.03 -4.87 -10.56
N PHE A 142 -1.91 -4.03 -11.13
CA PHE A 142 -2.65 -4.37 -12.35
C PHE A 142 -1.74 -4.48 -13.59
N GLN A 143 -0.69 -3.65 -13.67
CA GLN A 143 0.32 -3.72 -14.74
C GLN A 143 1.17 -5.01 -14.65
N LEU A 144 1.53 -5.43 -13.44
CA LEU A 144 2.26 -6.69 -13.20
C LEU A 144 1.42 -7.93 -13.54
N GLN A 145 0.09 -7.87 -13.35
CA GLN A 145 -0.83 -8.91 -13.80
C GLN A 145 -1.21 -8.79 -15.29
N GLY A 146 -0.74 -7.76 -16.00
CA GLY A 146 -1.03 -7.53 -17.42
C GLY A 146 -2.48 -7.17 -17.74
N TYR A 147 -3.28 -6.73 -16.77
CA TYR A 147 -4.70 -6.39 -16.99
C TYR A 147 -4.89 -5.16 -17.90
N ASP A 148 -3.83 -4.38 -18.12
CA ASP A 148 -3.74 -3.33 -19.13
C ASP A 148 -3.69 -3.87 -20.58
N ARG A 149 -3.32 -5.14 -20.79
CA ARG A 149 -2.92 -5.71 -22.09
C ARG A 149 -3.97 -6.64 -22.70
N ASN A 150 -5.16 -6.08 -22.95
CA ASN A 150 -6.33 -6.71 -23.59
C ASN A 150 -6.91 -7.93 -22.83
N LEU A 151 -8.06 -7.70 -22.18
CA LEU A 151 -8.93 -8.67 -21.48
C LEU A 151 -9.55 -9.79 -22.37
N LEU A 152 -9.02 -10.02 -23.57
CA LEU A 152 -9.60 -10.88 -24.62
C LEU A 152 -8.91 -12.25 -24.76
N ARG A 153 -7.89 -12.56 -23.95
CA ARG A 153 -7.26 -13.89 -23.93
C ARG A 153 -7.71 -14.75 -22.75
N ASP A 154 -7.61 -14.21 -21.55
CA ASP A 154 -8.03 -14.87 -20.31
C ASP A 154 -8.77 -13.87 -19.43
N ALA A 155 -9.77 -14.35 -18.68
CA ALA A 155 -10.47 -13.52 -17.69
C ALA A 155 -9.63 -13.41 -16.40
N PRO A 156 -9.56 -12.24 -15.74
CA PRO A 156 -8.84 -12.11 -14.47
C PRO A 156 -9.41 -13.07 -13.40
N PRO A 157 -8.59 -13.58 -12.47
CA PRO A 157 -9.05 -14.44 -11.38
C PRO A 157 -10.15 -13.79 -10.54
N LEU A 158 -11.08 -14.61 -10.04
CA LEU A 158 -12.21 -14.11 -9.23
C LEU A 158 -11.79 -13.28 -7.99
N PRO A 159 -10.71 -13.61 -7.24
CA PRO A 159 -10.19 -12.73 -6.18
C PRO A 159 -9.89 -11.31 -6.68
N ASP A 160 -9.21 -11.18 -7.82
CA ASP A 160 -8.81 -9.89 -8.39
C ASP A 160 -10.01 -9.10 -8.92
N VAL A 161 -10.97 -9.76 -9.59
CA VAL A 161 -12.22 -9.12 -10.04
C VAL A 161 -13.03 -8.58 -8.85
N LEU A 162 -13.18 -9.38 -7.79
CA LEU A 162 -13.87 -8.94 -6.57
C LEU A 162 -13.09 -7.80 -5.88
N ALA A 163 -11.76 -7.86 -5.90
CA ALA A 163 -10.91 -6.83 -5.32
C ALA A 163 -10.92 -5.50 -6.12
N MET A 164 -11.09 -5.56 -7.45
CA MET A 164 -11.36 -4.39 -8.29
C MET A 164 -12.72 -3.78 -7.91
N LEU A 165 -13.78 -4.57 -7.89
CA LEU A 165 -15.15 -4.12 -7.60
C LEU A 165 -15.29 -3.53 -6.19
N ALA A 166 -14.73 -4.17 -5.17
CA ALA A 166 -14.82 -3.70 -3.78
C ALA A 166 -14.06 -2.39 -3.53
N ARG A 167 -12.93 -2.16 -4.23
CA ARG A 167 -12.19 -0.89 -4.17
C ARG A 167 -12.89 0.24 -4.93
N GLU A 168 -13.45 -0.04 -6.09
CA GLU A 168 -14.19 0.97 -6.85
C GLU A 168 -15.51 1.33 -6.16
N ALA A 169 -16.20 0.36 -5.55
CA ALA A 169 -17.36 0.60 -4.68
C ALA A 169 -17.01 1.49 -3.47
N HIS A 170 -15.85 1.29 -2.83
CA HIS A 170 -15.36 2.18 -1.77
C HIS A 170 -15.10 3.62 -2.22
N ARG A 171 -14.73 3.83 -3.50
CA ARG A 171 -14.60 5.18 -4.08
C ARG A 171 -15.94 5.78 -4.51
N GLN A 172 -16.86 4.94 -4.97
CA GLN A 172 -18.20 5.30 -5.45
C GLN A 172 -19.26 5.31 -4.34
N CYS A 173 -18.84 5.32 -3.08
CA CYS A 173 -19.69 5.60 -1.93
C CYS A 173 -19.62 7.12 -1.62
N PRO A 174 -20.48 7.97 -2.21
CA PRO A 174 -20.80 9.24 -1.57
C PRO A 174 -21.43 8.93 -0.21
N ASP A 175 -21.40 9.87 0.74
CA ASP A 175 -21.99 9.67 2.08
C ASP A 175 -23.45 9.20 1.97
N LEU A 176 -23.68 7.90 2.15
CA LEU A 176 -24.98 7.25 1.99
C LEU A 176 -25.92 7.52 3.18
N GLY A 177 -25.47 8.27 4.19
CA GLY A 177 -26.25 8.55 5.41
C GLY A 177 -26.51 7.32 6.28
N ILE A 178 -25.92 6.16 5.95
CA ILE A 178 -26.02 4.92 6.74
C ILE A 178 -25.12 5.09 7.97
N SER A 179 -25.76 5.62 9.02
CA SER A 179 -25.22 6.04 10.31
C SER A 179 -24.00 5.26 10.82
N ARG A 180 -23.01 6.01 11.31
CA ARG A 180 -21.93 5.51 12.19
C ARG A 180 -22.49 4.67 13.34
N ARG A 181 -22.41 3.34 13.25
CA ARG A 181 -22.70 2.43 14.37
C ARG A 181 -22.22 0.99 14.13
N CYS A 182 -20.93 0.77 14.41
CA CYS A 182 -20.38 -0.40 15.09
C CYS A 182 -19.22 0.10 15.95
#